data_AF-A0A923Z0Q6-F1
#
_entry.id   AF-A0A923Z0Q6-F1
#
_cell.length_a   1.000
_cell.length_b   1.000
_cell.length_c   1.000
_cell.angle_alpha   90.00
_cell.angle_beta   90.00
_cell.angle_gamma   90.00
#
_symmetry.space_group_name_H-M   'P 1'
#
loop_
_entity.id
_entity.type
_entity.pdbx_description
1 polymer ?
#
loop_
_entity_poly.entity_id
_entity_poly.type
_entity_poly.pdbx_seq_one_letter_code
_entity_poly.pdbx_strand_id
1 'polypeptide(L)' 'ALNFSSLDPIKALFWTAVINGVVAVPIMVMMLLLASRSDVMGRFTLPKVLKTIGWLATAVMTVAAAGMFATM' A
#
# COMPACT_ATOMS: atom_id res chain seq x y z
N ALA A 1 6.43 34.84 -11.00
CA ALA A 1 5.10 34.93 -11.62
C ALA A 1 4.74 33.56 -12.19
N LEU A 2 3.58 33.07 -11.79
CA LEU A 2 3.03 31.72 -11.95
C LEU A 2 2.68 31.42 -13.41
N ASN A 3 3.67 31.13 -14.26
CA ASN A 3 3.47 30.92 -15.71
C ASN A 3 3.98 29.56 -16.23
N PHE A 4 4.14 28.54 -15.38
CA PHE A 4 4.60 27.21 -15.80
C PHE A 4 3.80 26.01 -15.28
N SER A 5 2.73 26.22 -14.50
CA SER A 5 1.98 25.10 -13.92
C SER A 5 0.66 24.87 -14.66
N SER A 6 0.75 24.44 -15.92
CA SER A 6 -0.37 23.82 -16.66
C SER A 6 -0.72 22.41 -16.13
N LEU A 7 -0.23 22.04 -14.94
CA LEU A 7 -0.68 20.88 -14.20
C LEU A 7 -1.61 21.39 -13.11
N ASP A 8 -2.91 21.19 -13.29
CA ASP A 8 -3.92 21.43 -12.25
C ASP A 8 -3.42 20.78 -10.95
N PRO A 9 -3.10 21.54 -9.90
CA PRO A 9 -2.56 20.98 -8.66
C PRO A 9 -3.50 19.92 -8.05
N ILE A 10 -4.81 20.03 -8.33
CA ILE A 10 -5.81 19.01 -8.00
C ILE A 10 -5.55 17.69 -8.76
N LYS A 11 -5.25 17.74 -10.07
CA LYS A 11 -4.89 16.54 -10.84
C LYS A 11 -3.56 15.95 -10.38
N ALA A 12 -2.60 16.78 -10.00
CA ALA A 12 -1.33 16.31 -9.43
C ALA A 12 -1.57 15.57 -8.10
N LEU A 13 -2.40 16.12 -7.21
CA LEU A 13 -2.78 15.46 -5.96
C LEU A 13 -3.52 14.14 -6.21
N PHE A 14 -4.45 14.12 -7.18
CA PHE A 14 -5.17 12.90 -7.57
C PHE A 14 -4.22 11.81 -8.07
N TRP A 15 -3.33 12.13 -9.01
CA TRP A 15 -2.31 11.19 -9.50
C TRP A 15 -1.40 10.70 -8.38
N THR A 16 -1.04 11.57 -7.43
CA THR A 16 -0.21 11.19 -6.28
C THR A 16 -0.95 10.21 -5.36
N ALA A 17 -2.24 10.43 -5.11
CA ALA A 17 -3.07 9.52 -4.31
C ALA A 17 -3.24 8.15 -4.98
N VAL A 18 -3.46 8.12 -6.31
CA VAL A 18 -3.52 6.88 -7.09
C VAL A 18 -2.20 6.14 -6.97
N ILE A 19 -1.07 6.80 -7.28
CA ILE A 19 0.27 6.19 -7.20
C ILE A 19 0.56 5.67 -5.79
N ASN A 20 0.26 6.46 -4.74
CA ASN A 20 0.48 6.05 -3.36
C ASN A 20 -0.38 4.82 -3.00
N GLY A 21 -1.66 4.80 -3.40
CA GLY A 21 -2.54 3.65 -3.21
C GLY A 21 -2.02 2.38 -3.89
N VAL A 22 -1.48 2.48 -5.11
CA VAL A 22 -0.90 1.33 -5.83
C VAL A 22 0.41 0.86 -5.20
N VAL A 23 1.30 1.79 -4.81
CA VAL A 23 2.63 1.48 -4.28
C VAL A 23 2.56 0.96 -2.84
N ALA A 24 1.59 1.39 -2.05
CA ALA A 24 1.42 0.95 -0.66
C ALA A 24 1.14 -0.57 -0.55
N VAL A 25 0.40 -1.15 -1.51
CA VAL A 25 0.05 -2.58 -1.52
C VAL A 25 1.30 -3.49 -1.59
N PRO A 26 2.18 -3.41 -2.60
CA PRO A 26 3.36 -4.28 -2.67
C PRO A 26 4.35 -4.02 -1.53
N ILE A 27 4.46 -2.78 -1.04
CA ILE A 27 5.31 -2.46 0.12
C ILE A 27 4.81 -3.17 1.37
N MET A 28 3.50 -3.12 1.67
CA MET A 28 2.94 -3.85 2.81
C MET A 28 3.07 -5.36 2.66
N VAL A 29 2.86 -5.91 1.46
CA VAL A 29 3.08 -7.33 1.17
C VAL A 29 4.53 -7.73 1.49
N MET A 30 5.50 -6.96 0.99
CA MET A 30 6.91 -7.21 1.26
C MET A 30 7.24 -7.08 2.75
N MET A 31 6.73 -6.04 3.42
CA MET A 31 6.93 -5.84 4.85
C MET A 31 6.36 -7.01 5.67
N LEU A 32 5.17 -7.51 5.33
CA LEU A 32 4.56 -8.69 5.97
C LEU A 32 5.35 -9.98 5.70
N LEU A 33 5.88 -10.16 4.49
CA LEU A 33 6.73 -11.31 4.16
C LEU A 33 8.05 -11.27 4.95
N LEU A 34 8.69 -10.11 5.04
CA LEU A 34 9.90 -9.87 5.84
C LEU A 34 9.62 -10.07 7.34
N ALA A 35 8.57 -9.44 7.86
CA ALA A 35 8.18 -9.54 9.27
C ALA A 35 7.67 -10.93 9.66
N SER A 36 7.23 -11.74 8.70
CA SER A 36 6.88 -13.15 8.90
C SER A 36 8.09 -14.07 8.89
N ARG A 37 9.27 -13.64 8.43
CA ARG A 37 10.48 -14.47 8.51
C ARG A 37 11.10 -14.34 9.90
N SER A 38 11.01 -15.43 10.66
CA SER A 38 11.72 -15.60 11.94
C SER A 38 13.24 -15.44 11.80
N ASP A 39 13.77 -15.69 10.60
CA ASP A 39 15.18 -15.47 10.23
C ASP A 39 15.62 -14.00 10.35
N VAL A 40 14.71 -13.04 10.12
CA VAL A 40 15.06 -11.60 10.11
C VAL A 40 14.66 -10.91 11.42
N MET A 41 13.57 -11.35 12.07
CA MET A 41 13.02 -10.71 13.29
C MET A 41 13.40 -11.42 14.61
N GLY A 42 14.00 -12.61 14.56
CA GLY A 42 14.46 -13.34 15.75
C GLY A 42 13.34 -13.58 16.78
N ARG A 43 13.47 -12.99 17.97
CA ARG A 43 12.53 -13.14 19.11
C ARG A 43 11.28 -12.26 19.05
N PHE A 44 11.22 -11.30 18.12
CA PHE A 44 10.07 -10.41 17.88
C PHE A 44 9.23 -10.87 16.68
N THR A 45 9.17 -12.18 16.41
CA THR A 45 8.24 -12.72 15.41
C THR A 45 6.82 -12.25 15.69
N LEU A 46 6.19 -11.64 14.69
CA LEU A 46 4.77 -11.29 14.76
C LEU A 46 3.97 -12.52 15.26
N PRO A 47 3.16 -12.38 16.31
CA PRO A 47 2.29 -13.46 16.73
C PRO A 47 1.40 -13.86 15.55
N LYS A 48 1.07 -15.15 15.43
CA LYS A 48 0.30 -15.70 14.30
C LYS A 48 -0.97 -14.88 14.01
N VAL A 49 -1.58 -14.31 15.06
CA VAL A 49 -2.72 -13.38 15.02
C VAL A 49 -2.43 -12.11 14.21
N LEU A 50 -1.30 -11.45 14.45
CA LEU A 50 -0.93 -10.21 13.76
C LEU A 50 -0.55 -10.47 12.30
N LYS A 51 0.03 -11.65 12.01
CA LYS A 51 0.24 -12.12 10.64
C LYS A 51 -1.09 -12.35 9.90
N THR A 52 -2.06 -13.01 10.53
CA THR A 52 -3.38 -13.22 9.93
C THR A 52 -4.12 -11.90 9.71
N ILE A 53 -4.08 -10.97 10.67
CA ILE A 53 -4.71 -9.65 10.53
C ILE A 53 -4.02 -8.83 9.43
N GLY A 54 -2.68 -8.82 9.39
CA GLY A 54 -1.95 -8.10 8.35
C GLY A 54 -2.22 -8.64 6.95
N TRP A 55 -2.33 -9.97 6.80
CA TRP A 55 -2.70 -10.58 5.52
C TRP A 55 -4.14 -10.23 5.12
N LEU A 56 -5.07 -10.19 6.09
CA LEU A 56 -6.47 -9.81 5.88
C LEU A 56 -6.58 -8.32 5.49
N ALA A 57 -5.86 -7.43 6.16
CA ALA A 57 -5.79 -6.00 5.82
C ALA A 57 -5.19 -5.78 4.41
N THR A 58 -4.14 -6.52 4.07
CA THR A 58 -3.53 -6.49 2.74
C THR A 58 -4.50 -6.98 1.67
N ALA A 59 -5.24 -8.06 1.93
CA ALA A 59 -6.28 -8.56 1.02
C ALA A 59 -7.38 -7.52 0.81
N VAL A 60 -7.88 -6.88 1.88
CA VAL A 60 -8.89 -5.82 1.79
C VAL A 60 -8.37 -4.62 0.99
N MET A 61 -7.15 -4.14 1.25
CA MET A 61 -6.56 -3.04 0.48
C MET A 61 -6.34 -3.41 -0.99
N THR A 62 -5.94 -4.64 -1.27
CA THR A 62 -5.75 -5.12 -2.65
C THR A 62 -7.09 -5.17 -3.39
N VAL A 63 -8.15 -5.67 -2.75
CA VAL A 63 -9.50 -5.71 -3.32
C VAL A 63 -10.05 -4.29 -3.54
N ALA A 64 -9.85 -3.38 -2.59
CA ALA A 64 -10.28 -1.99 -2.74
C ALA A 64 -9.54 -1.27 -3.87
N ALA A 65 -8.22 -1.45 -3.97
CA ALA A 65 -7.43 -0.90 -5.07
C ALA A 65 -7.83 -1.51 -6.43
N ALA A 66 -8.06 -2.82 -6.49
CA ALA A 66 -8.54 -3.49 -7.70
C ALA A 66 -9.95 -3.02 -8.11
N GLY A 67 -10.84 -2.79 -7.14
CA GLY A 67 -12.18 -2.22 -7.37
C GLY A 67 -12.11 -0.78 -7.87
N MET A 68 -11.19 0.03 -7.33
CA MET A 68 -10.92 1.37 -7.84
C MET A 68 -10.46 1.32 -9.31
N PHE A 69 -9.52 0.44 -9.65
CA PHE A 69 -9.07 0.26 -11.04
C PHE A 69 -10.15 -0.30 -11.98
N ALA A 70 -10.98 -1.23 -11.51
CA ALA A 70 -12.06 -1.81 -12.31
C ALA A 70 -13.22 -0.85 -12.55
N THR A 71 -13.36 0.18 -11.70
CA THR A 71 -14.42 1.19 -11.81
C THR A 71 -13.95 2.44 -12.58
N MET A 72 -12.64 2.67 -12.70
CA MET A 72 -12.06 3.77 -13.50
C MET A 72 -12.07 3.47 -15.01
#